data_AF-A0A2A5CY39-F1
#
_entry.id   AF-A0A2A5CY39-F1
#
_cell.length_a   1.000
_cell.length_b   1.000
_cell.length_c   1.000
_cell.angle_alpha   90.00
_cell.angle_beta   90.00
_cell.angle_gamma   90.00
#
_symmetry.space_group_name_H-M   'P 1'
#
loop_
_entity.id
_entity.type
_entity.pdbx_description
1 polymer ?
#
loop_
_entity_poly.entity_id
_entity_poly.type
_entity_poly.pdbx_seq_one_letter_code
_entity_poly.pdbx_strand_id
1 'polypeptide(L)'
;MKCLSLIFFLLSTNLLATTWVNSEVNDPFNQNAKCMVEEPASSGSYIYQWPSKYDQVYWPLTTMRGIWYCQSSGYISLMGDFDGLTETEINKIQGYLQENKFKLTTVESKLKRLEIIYSFRDKNAEFDNRLKRILAYLYEEDGNTILANQYRALALEEILIALQGDLKDFNQLEYLYLATNYHRQLGKIEKSDSYMLKLIETIKNNSNDELQGYKDYLSKLIEDSKYIKKGGVLNPTLPQDDA
;
A
#
# COMPACT_ATOMS: atom_id res chain seq x y z
N MET A 1 -40.07 34.35 -35.27
CA MET A 1 -38.97 33.36 -35.34
C MET A 1 -37.96 33.69 -34.25
N LYS A 2 -37.87 32.90 -33.18
CA LYS A 2 -36.84 33.04 -32.14
C LYS A 2 -36.18 31.68 -31.98
N CYS A 3 -34.93 31.56 -32.45
CA CYS A 3 -34.11 30.37 -32.31
C CYS A 3 -33.74 30.18 -30.84
N LEU A 4 -34.21 29.09 -30.25
CA LEU A 4 -33.78 28.61 -28.94
C LEU A 4 -32.51 27.78 -29.16
N SER A 5 -31.34 28.39 -29.08
CA SER A 5 -30.06 27.66 -29.12
C SER A 5 -29.82 26.99 -27.78
N LEU A 6 -30.02 25.68 -27.73
CA LEU A 6 -29.68 24.81 -26.60
C LEU A 6 -28.16 24.58 -26.62
N ILE A 7 -27.41 25.21 -25.70
CA ILE A 7 -25.97 24.98 -25.53
C ILE A 7 -25.80 23.68 -24.73
N PHE A 8 -25.34 22.62 -25.40
CA PHE A 8 -24.98 21.34 -24.79
C PHE A 8 -23.55 21.46 -24.23
N PHE A 9 -23.42 21.72 -22.92
CA PHE A 9 -22.13 21.64 -22.22
C PHE A 9 -21.74 20.17 -22.08
N LEU A 10 -20.87 19.68 -22.96
CA LEU A 10 -20.17 18.41 -22.78
C LEU A 10 -19.12 18.59 -21.66
N LEU A 11 -19.51 18.29 -20.43
CA LEU A 11 -18.59 18.14 -19.30
C LEU A 11 -17.75 16.86 -19.52
N SER A 12 -16.54 17.02 -20.03
CA SER A 12 -15.52 15.98 -20.04
C SER A 12 -15.01 15.75 -18.60
N THR A 13 -15.75 14.96 -17.82
CA THR A 13 -15.25 14.41 -16.57
C THR A 13 -14.14 13.42 -16.91
N ASN A 14 -12.88 13.74 -16.59
CA ASN A 14 -11.80 12.78 -16.60
C ASN A 14 -12.14 11.68 -15.58
N LEU A 15 -12.67 10.55 -16.05
CA LEU A 15 -12.90 9.37 -15.21
C LEU A 15 -11.53 8.82 -14.80
N LEU A 16 -11.12 9.10 -13.56
CA LEU A 16 -10.00 8.43 -12.89
C LEU A 16 -10.47 7.03 -12.45
N ALA A 17 -10.69 6.13 -13.40
CA ALA A 17 -11.24 4.80 -13.15
C ALA A 17 -10.25 3.70 -13.50
N THR A 18 -9.95 2.82 -12.53
CA THR A 18 -9.25 1.55 -12.78
C THR A 18 -10.26 0.50 -13.23
N THR A 19 -9.88 -0.34 -14.18
CA THR A 19 -10.72 -1.46 -14.62
C THR A 19 -10.18 -2.79 -14.14
N TRP A 20 -11.10 -3.72 -13.87
CA TRP A 20 -10.83 -5.05 -13.33
C TRP A 20 -11.57 -6.08 -14.16
N VAL A 21 -10.98 -7.27 -14.29
CA VAL A 21 -11.58 -8.42 -14.96
C VAL A 21 -11.51 -9.65 -14.06
N ASN A 22 -12.51 -10.52 -14.18
CA ASN A 22 -12.47 -11.81 -13.51
C ASN A 22 -11.43 -12.71 -14.18
N SER A 23 -10.72 -13.48 -13.36
CA SER A 23 -9.69 -14.44 -13.77
C SER A 23 -9.79 -15.71 -12.92
N GLU A 24 -9.21 -16.79 -13.42
CA GLU A 24 -9.15 -18.09 -12.75
C GLU A 24 -7.70 -18.50 -12.49
N VAL A 25 -7.38 -18.77 -11.22
CA VAL A 25 -6.05 -19.25 -10.80
C VAL A 25 -6.15 -20.62 -10.13
N ASN A 26 -5.08 -21.40 -10.16
CA ASN A 26 -5.03 -22.70 -9.47
C ASN A 26 -5.05 -22.50 -7.95
N ASP A 27 -5.79 -23.34 -7.22
CA ASP A 27 -5.72 -23.38 -5.75
C ASP A 27 -4.44 -24.13 -5.33
N PRO A 28 -3.48 -23.47 -4.64
CA PRO A 28 -2.22 -24.12 -4.25
C PRO A 28 -2.41 -25.31 -3.30
N PHE A 29 -3.58 -25.41 -2.64
CA PHE A 29 -3.88 -26.44 -1.65
C PHE A 29 -4.88 -27.49 -2.16
N ASN A 30 -5.41 -27.31 -3.37
CA ASN A 30 -6.29 -28.28 -4.01
C ASN A 30 -6.07 -28.28 -5.52
N GLN A 31 -5.31 -29.26 -6.00
CA GLN A 31 -4.89 -29.38 -7.40
C GLN A 31 -6.04 -29.49 -8.41
N ASN A 32 -7.25 -29.85 -7.95
CA ASN A 32 -8.44 -29.97 -8.79
C ASN A 32 -9.38 -28.76 -8.68
N ALA A 33 -9.02 -27.75 -7.91
CA ALA A 33 -9.83 -26.54 -7.71
C ALA A 33 -9.20 -25.31 -8.35
N LYS A 34 -10.07 -24.39 -8.73
CA LYS A 34 -9.75 -23.06 -9.22
C LYS A 34 -10.31 -22.01 -8.27
N CYS A 35 -9.60 -20.91 -8.14
CA CYS A 35 -10.04 -19.74 -7.39
C CYS A 35 -10.45 -18.66 -8.40
N MET A 36 -11.67 -18.13 -8.24
CA MET A 36 -12.09 -16.92 -8.96
C MET A 36 -11.45 -15.71 -8.28
N VAL A 37 -10.66 -14.94 -9.03
CA VAL A 37 -9.99 -13.73 -8.56
C VAL A 37 -10.24 -12.57 -9.53
N GLU A 38 -9.88 -11.35 -9.13
CA GLU A 38 -9.92 -10.18 -10.01
C GLU A 38 -8.49 -9.73 -10.35
N GLU A 39 -8.28 -9.36 -11.61
CA GLU A 39 -7.01 -8.86 -12.13
C GLU A 39 -7.16 -7.44 -12.71
N PRO A 40 -6.13 -6.60 -12.56
CA PRO A 40 -5.93 -5.37 -13.31
C PRO A 40 -6.17 -5.53 -14.81
N ALA A 41 -7.18 -4.86 -15.35
CA ALA A 41 -7.34 -4.73 -16.80
C ALA A 41 -6.72 -3.43 -17.32
N SER A 42 -6.90 -2.32 -16.60
CA SER A 42 -6.24 -1.05 -16.92
C SER A 42 -6.18 -0.11 -15.72
N SER A 43 -5.14 0.71 -15.71
CA SER A 43 -4.99 1.85 -14.80
C SER A 43 -4.25 2.99 -15.52
N GLY A 44 -4.33 4.20 -14.97
CA GLY A 44 -3.52 5.33 -15.43
C GLY A 44 -2.54 5.77 -14.34
N SER A 45 -1.61 6.66 -14.68
CA SER A 45 -0.60 7.18 -13.74
C SER A 45 -1.17 7.98 -12.55
N TYR A 46 -2.45 8.35 -12.60
CA TYR A 46 -3.13 9.01 -11.49
C TYR A 46 -3.17 8.17 -10.20
N ILE A 47 -2.98 6.84 -10.28
CA ILE A 47 -2.90 5.97 -9.10
C ILE A 47 -1.73 6.35 -8.17
N TYR A 48 -0.68 6.96 -8.72
CA TYR A 48 0.45 7.48 -7.94
C TYR A 48 0.13 8.80 -7.24
N GLN A 49 -1.05 9.38 -7.48
CA GLN A 49 -1.52 10.58 -6.78
C GLN A 49 -2.54 10.27 -5.69
N TRP A 50 -2.98 9.01 -5.56
CA TRP A 50 -3.91 8.57 -4.52
C TRP A 50 -3.30 8.65 -3.12
N PRO A 51 -4.15 8.71 -2.07
CA PRO A 51 -3.71 8.80 -0.68
C PRO A 51 -2.64 7.79 -0.26
N SER A 52 -2.65 6.60 -0.86
CA SER A 52 -1.69 5.53 -0.55
C SER A 52 -0.22 5.91 -0.80
N LYS A 53 0.03 6.97 -1.58
CA LYS A 53 1.37 7.54 -1.77
C LYS A 53 2.05 7.97 -0.46
N TYR A 54 1.31 8.34 0.58
CA TYR A 54 1.93 8.70 1.86
C TYR A 54 2.48 7.49 2.62
N ASP A 55 1.96 6.29 2.34
CA ASP A 55 2.49 5.01 2.80
C ASP A 55 3.45 4.36 1.77
N GLN A 56 3.71 5.00 0.63
CA GLN A 56 4.50 4.47 -0.50
C GLN A 56 4.09 3.04 -0.91
N VAL A 57 2.80 2.74 -0.77
CA VAL A 57 2.17 1.52 -1.28
C VAL A 57 1.18 1.93 -2.36
N TYR A 58 1.12 1.14 -3.43
CA TYR A 58 0.38 1.55 -4.61
C TYR A 58 -0.60 0.47 -5.03
N TRP A 59 -1.60 0.93 -5.79
CA TRP A 59 -2.49 0.04 -6.49
C TRP A 59 -1.68 -0.96 -7.31
N PRO A 60 -2.05 -2.24 -7.34
CA PRO A 60 -3.33 -2.81 -6.88
C PRO A 60 -3.38 -3.25 -5.41
N LEU A 61 -2.28 -3.20 -4.68
CA LEU A 61 -2.18 -3.76 -3.33
C LEU A 61 -2.90 -2.92 -2.26
N THR A 62 -3.36 -1.73 -2.62
CA THR A 62 -4.06 -0.78 -1.74
C THR A 62 -5.58 -0.91 -1.80
N THR A 63 -6.11 -2.01 -2.35
CA THR A 63 -7.54 -2.30 -2.35
C THR A 63 -7.80 -3.77 -2.05
N MET A 64 -8.98 -4.08 -1.52
CA MET A 64 -9.38 -5.47 -1.25
C MET A 64 -9.39 -6.36 -2.49
N ARG A 65 -9.47 -5.79 -3.70
CA ARG A 65 -9.33 -6.55 -4.96
C ARG A 65 -7.90 -7.04 -5.21
N GLY A 66 -6.90 -6.33 -4.68
CA GLY A 66 -5.50 -6.74 -4.72
C GLY A 66 -5.16 -7.83 -3.71
N ILE A 67 -6.15 -8.32 -2.95
CA ILE A 67 -6.03 -9.47 -2.06
C ILE A 67 -6.84 -10.61 -2.68
N TRP A 68 -6.15 -11.62 -3.18
CA TRP A 68 -6.78 -12.80 -3.77
C TRP A 68 -7.17 -13.77 -2.67
N TYR A 69 -8.40 -14.26 -2.73
CA TYR A 69 -8.97 -15.17 -1.74
C TYR A 69 -9.59 -16.38 -2.44
N CYS A 70 -9.06 -17.57 -2.15
CA CYS A 70 -9.63 -18.83 -2.60
C CYS A 70 -10.70 -19.32 -1.63
N GLN A 71 -11.96 -19.35 -2.07
CA GLN A 71 -13.05 -19.82 -1.21
C GLN A 71 -12.98 -21.32 -0.90
N SER A 72 -12.39 -22.14 -1.78
CA SER A 72 -12.31 -23.59 -1.62
C SER A 72 -11.35 -24.01 -0.51
N SER A 73 -10.13 -23.47 -0.50
CA SER A 73 -9.12 -23.77 0.52
C SER A 73 -9.13 -22.79 1.69
N GLY A 74 -9.73 -21.61 1.53
CA GLY A 74 -9.64 -20.52 2.50
C GLY A 74 -8.30 -19.77 2.45
N TYR A 75 -7.43 -20.08 1.46
CA TYR A 75 -6.16 -19.42 1.25
C TYR A 75 -6.34 -17.99 0.77
N ILE A 76 -5.47 -17.09 1.23
CA ILE A 76 -5.49 -15.68 0.89
C ILE A 76 -4.05 -15.17 0.72
N SER A 77 -3.81 -14.31 -0.25
CA SER A 77 -2.50 -13.67 -0.44
C SER A 77 -2.64 -12.31 -1.12
N LEU A 78 -1.56 -11.55 -1.17
CA LEU A 78 -1.47 -10.41 -2.08
C LEU A 78 -1.46 -10.93 -3.53
N MET A 79 -2.05 -10.14 -4.43
CA MET A 79 -1.98 -10.39 -5.86
C MET A 79 -0.53 -10.37 -6.34
N GLY A 80 -0.20 -11.27 -7.26
CA GLY A 80 1.17 -11.47 -7.76
C GLY A 80 2.05 -12.33 -6.85
N ASP A 81 1.49 -12.86 -5.76
CA ASP A 81 2.21 -13.70 -4.79
C ASP A 81 1.32 -14.86 -4.31
N PHE A 82 0.44 -15.35 -5.18
CA PHE A 82 -0.54 -16.39 -4.86
C PHE A 82 0.01 -17.81 -5.04
N ASP A 83 1.02 -17.96 -5.90
CA ASP A 83 1.72 -19.20 -6.19
C ASP A 83 3.17 -19.16 -5.66
N GLY A 84 4.03 -20.07 -6.14
CA GLY A 84 5.45 -20.10 -5.79
C GLY A 84 5.75 -20.49 -4.34
N LEU A 85 4.80 -21.12 -3.64
CA LEU A 85 4.99 -21.60 -2.27
C LEU A 85 5.97 -22.77 -2.23
N THR A 86 6.88 -22.75 -1.27
CA THR A 86 7.73 -23.89 -0.93
C THR A 86 6.91 -24.97 -0.22
N GLU A 87 7.41 -26.21 -0.23
CA GLU A 87 6.75 -27.33 0.47
C GLU A 87 6.59 -27.04 1.97
N THR A 88 7.57 -26.39 2.59
CA THR A 88 7.52 -25.97 4.00
C THR A 88 6.40 -24.96 4.26
N GLU A 89 6.25 -23.96 3.39
CA GLU A 89 5.17 -22.97 3.50
C GLU A 89 3.80 -23.63 3.29
N ILE A 90 3.68 -24.49 2.27
CA ILE A 90 2.46 -25.25 1.99
C ILE A 90 2.04 -26.03 3.23
N ASN A 91 2.94 -26.80 3.85
CA ASN A 91 2.62 -27.62 5.01
C ASN A 91 2.14 -26.77 6.20
N LYS A 92 2.81 -25.66 6.51
CA LYS A 92 2.43 -24.75 7.61
C LYS A 92 1.07 -24.10 7.36
N ILE A 93 0.88 -23.55 6.16
CA ILE A 93 -0.36 -22.87 5.78
C ILE A 93 -1.52 -23.87 5.75
N GLN A 94 -1.31 -25.06 5.19
CA GLN A 94 -2.35 -26.09 5.12
C GLN A 94 -2.81 -26.52 6.51
N GLY A 95 -1.88 -26.73 7.45
CA GLY A 95 -2.22 -27.02 8.85
C GLY A 95 -3.11 -25.94 9.47
N TYR A 96 -2.71 -24.67 9.33
CA TYR A 96 -3.51 -23.55 9.82
C TYR A 96 -4.91 -23.47 9.17
N LEU A 97 -5.00 -23.64 7.85
CA LEU A 97 -6.27 -23.58 7.12
C LEU A 97 -7.23 -24.72 7.50
N GLN A 98 -6.70 -25.91 7.81
CA GLN A 98 -7.51 -27.04 8.28
C GLN A 98 -8.13 -26.78 9.66
N GLU A 99 -7.45 -26.06 10.53
CA GLU A 99 -7.94 -25.68 11.86
C GLU A 99 -8.88 -24.45 11.82
N ASN A 100 -8.77 -23.61 10.77
CA ASN A 100 -9.43 -22.31 10.68
C ASN A 100 -10.35 -22.19 9.46
N LYS A 101 -11.28 -23.13 9.26
CA LYS A 101 -12.14 -23.23 8.05
C LYS A 101 -13.25 -22.18 7.90
N PHE A 102 -13.24 -21.11 8.70
CA PHE A 102 -14.29 -20.10 8.67
C PHE A 102 -14.26 -19.26 7.38
N LYS A 103 -15.45 -18.90 6.87
CA LYS A 103 -15.58 -17.96 5.75
C LYS A 103 -15.18 -16.56 6.19
N LEU A 104 -14.35 -15.91 5.38
CA LEU A 104 -13.92 -14.53 5.59
C LEU A 104 -14.96 -13.55 5.04
N THR A 105 -15.84 -13.05 5.90
CA THR A 105 -16.97 -12.20 5.50
C THR A 105 -16.69 -10.70 5.66
N THR A 106 -15.73 -10.33 6.51
CA THR A 106 -15.37 -8.92 6.78
C THR A 106 -13.97 -8.59 6.27
N VAL A 107 -13.70 -7.31 5.99
CA VAL A 107 -12.37 -6.81 5.64
C VAL A 107 -11.37 -7.18 6.74
N GLU A 108 -11.68 -6.86 7.99
CA GLU A 108 -10.85 -7.22 9.15
C GLU A 108 -10.49 -8.72 9.18
N SER A 109 -11.45 -9.62 8.96
CA SER A 109 -11.18 -11.07 8.95
C SER A 109 -10.23 -11.49 7.82
N LYS A 110 -10.33 -10.83 6.65
CA LYS A 110 -9.44 -11.07 5.52
C LYS A 110 -8.02 -10.56 5.81
N LEU A 111 -7.90 -9.34 6.33
CA LEU A 111 -6.60 -8.74 6.66
C LEU A 111 -5.87 -9.50 7.76
N LYS A 112 -6.58 -9.93 8.82
CA LYS A 112 -6.00 -10.81 9.85
C LYS A 112 -5.53 -12.14 9.28
N ARG A 113 -6.32 -12.77 8.40
CA ARG A 113 -5.87 -14.01 7.77
C ARG A 113 -4.66 -13.77 6.87
N LEU A 114 -4.65 -12.69 6.10
CA LEU A 114 -3.54 -12.32 5.25
C LEU A 114 -2.24 -12.22 6.05
N GLU A 115 -2.25 -11.48 7.16
CA GLU A 115 -1.11 -11.36 8.07
C GLU A 115 -0.63 -12.72 8.58
N ILE A 116 -1.54 -13.58 9.04
CA ILE A 116 -1.19 -14.92 9.54
C ILE A 116 -0.60 -15.79 8.44
N ILE A 117 -1.19 -15.79 7.24
CA ILE A 117 -0.63 -16.54 6.10
C ILE A 117 0.79 -16.06 5.81
N TYR A 118 1.04 -14.75 5.77
CA TYR A 118 2.37 -14.22 5.54
C TYR A 118 3.36 -14.50 6.67
N SER A 119 2.89 -14.70 7.91
CA SER A 119 3.77 -15.15 9.01
C SER A 119 4.34 -16.57 8.80
N PHE A 120 3.73 -17.37 7.93
CA PHE A 120 4.26 -18.68 7.53
C PHE A 120 5.18 -18.62 6.32
N ARG A 121 5.22 -17.48 5.63
CA ARG A 121 5.98 -17.32 4.39
C ARG A 121 7.41 -16.86 4.65
N ASP A 122 8.33 -17.35 3.84
CA ASP A 122 9.73 -16.95 3.92
C ASP A 122 9.94 -15.69 3.08
N LYS A 123 9.75 -14.54 3.72
CA LYS A 123 9.87 -13.22 3.11
C LYS A 123 11.00 -12.44 3.79
N ASN A 124 11.56 -11.49 3.06
CA ASN A 124 12.61 -10.64 3.59
C ASN A 124 12.03 -9.45 4.38
N ALA A 125 12.88 -8.80 5.17
CA ALA A 125 12.49 -7.67 6.01
C ALA A 125 11.86 -6.50 5.21
N GLU A 126 12.32 -6.28 3.97
CA GLU A 126 11.75 -5.27 3.08
C GLU A 126 10.28 -5.58 2.74
N PHE A 127 9.99 -6.84 2.40
CA PHE A 127 8.64 -7.30 2.14
C PHE A 127 7.77 -7.20 3.39
N ASP A 128 8.28 -7.64 4.55
CA ASP A 128 7.53 -7.59 5.81
C ASP A 128 7.18 -6.18 6.22
N ASN A 129 8.08 -5.22 5.98
CA ASN A 129 7.79 -3.81 6.19
C ASN A 129 6.70 -3.32 5.24
N ARG A 130 6.81 -3.64 3.94
CA ARG A 130 5.81 -3.28 2.93
C ARG A 130 4.43 -3.89 3.25
N LEU A 131 4.37 -5.12 3.75
CA LEU A 131 3.13 -5.76 4.18
C LEU A 131 2.46 -4.96 5.31
N LYS A 132 3.23 -4.50 6.31
CA LYS A 132 2.68 -3.64 7.38
C LYS A 132 2.13 -2.33 6.84
N ARG A 133 2.79 -1.72 5.84
CA ARG A 133 2.29 -0.50 5.18
C ARG A 133 1.01 -0.75 4.38
N ILE A 134 0.90 -1.89 3.69
CA ILE A 134 -0.33 -2.33 3.02
C ILE A 134 -1.47 -2.52 4.04
N LEU A 135 -1.20 -3.27 5.12
CA LEU A 135 -2.18 -3.49 6.19
C LEU A 135 -2.61 -2.17 6.82
N ALA A 136 -1.66 -1.26 7.09
CA ALA A 136 -1.97 0.06 7.62
C ALA A 136 -2.95 0.83 6.73
N TYR A 137 -2.67 0.89 5.42
CA TYR A 137 -3.54 1.56 4.47
C TYR A 137 -4.93 0.91 4.42
N LEU A 138 -5.00 -0.42 4.32
CA LEU A 138 -6.28 -1.13 4.18
C LEU A 138 -7.14 -1.06 5.46
N TYR A 139 -6.53 -1.07 6.65
CA TYR A 139 -7.25 -0.83 7.89
C TYR A 139 -7.75 0.62 8.00
N GLU A 140 -7.00 1.61 7.49
CA GLU A 140 -7.46 3.00 7.42
C GLU A 140 -8.68 3.15 6.50
N GLU A 141 -8.65 2.55 5.31
CA GLU A 141 -9.77 2.55 4.37
C GLU A 141 -11.02 1.85 4.93
N ASP A 142 -10.83 0.84 5.80
CA ASP A 142 -11.92 0.17 6.54
C ASP A 142 -12.41 1.00 7.76
N GLY A 143 -11.81 2.17 8.03
CA GLY A 143 -12.14 3.04 9.15
C GLY A 143 -11.46 2.68 10.47
N ASN A 144 -10.64 1.62 10.50
CA ASN A 144 -9.89 1.19 11.69
C ASN A 144 -8.54 1.94 11.81
N THR A 145 -8.64 3.23 12.08
CA THR A 145 -7.47 4.11 12.23
C THR A 145 -6.55 3.73 13.39
N ILE A 146 -7.06 3.00 14.41
CA ILE A 146 -6.24 2.53 15.54
C ILE A 146 -5.26 1.46 15.05
N LEU A 147 -5.75 0.39 14.41
CA LEU A 147 -4.88 -0.65 13.85
C LEU A 147 -3.97 -0.07 12.78
N ALA A 148 -4.48 0.80 11.90
CA ALA A 148 -3.67 1.46 10.87
C ALA A 148 -2.43 2.14 11.46
N ASN A 149 -2.63 2.91 12.54
CA ASN A 149 -1.54 3.63 13.21
C ASN A 149 -0.59 2.70 13.98
N GLN A 150 -1.07 1.56 14.50
CA GLN A 150 -0.21 0.54 15.08
C GLN A 150 0.72 -0.07 14.04
N TYR A 151 0.21 -0.44 12.87
CA TYR A 151 1.04 -0.98 11.79
C TYR A 151 2.07 0.03 11.27
N ARG A 152 1.72 1.32 11.17
CA ARG A 152 2.69 2.36 10.79
C ARG A 152 3.76 2.57 11.85
N ALA A 153 3.41 2.46 13.13
CA ALA A 153 4.40 2.51 14.21
C ALA A 153 5.37 1.32 14.13
N LEU A 154 4.88 0.11 13.92
CA LEU A 154 5.71 -1.09 13.72
C LEU A 154 6.59 -0.97 12.47
N ALA A 155 6.03 -0.52 11.35
CA ALA A 155 6.78 -0.28 10.12
C ALA A 155 7.87 0.79 10.33
N LEU A 156 7.58 1.85 11.08
CA LEU A 156 8.56 2.88 11.42
C LEU A 156 9.72 2.31 12.23
N GLU A 157 9.47 1.46 13.23
CA GLU A 157 10.54 0.83 14.02
C GLU A 157 11.53 0.06 13.13
N GLU A 158 11.02 -0.74 12.19
CA GLU A 158 11.83 -1.49 11.22
C GLU A 158 12.58 -0.56 10.26
N ILE A 159 11.92 0.49 9.77
CA ILE A 159 12.52 1.52 8.91
C ILE A 159 13.71 2.19 9.62
N LEU A 160 13.54 2.54 10.90
CA LEU A 160 14.59 3.19 11.68
C LEU A 160 15.80 2.29 11.95
N ILE A 161 15.59 0.97 12.02
CA ILE A 161 16.67 -0.02 12.10
C ILE A 161 17.37 -0.12 10.74
N ALA A 162 16.61 -0.27 9.66
CA ALA A 162 17.15 -0.39 8.30
C ALA A 162 17.98 0.83 7.88
N LEU A 163 17.54 2.04 8.24
CA LEU A 163 18.26 3.30 7.97
C LEU A 163 19.60 3.44 8.70
N GLN A 164 19.94 2.55 9.64
CA GLN A 164 21.27 2.49 10.27
C GLN A 164 22.24 1.60 9.49
N GLY A 165 21.72 0.77 8.58
CA GLY A 165 22.51 -0.11 7.73
C GLY A 165 22.83 0.49 6.38
N ASP A 166 23.43 -0.34 5.52
CA ASP A 166 23.63 -0.02 4.12
C ASP A 166 22.36 -0.38 3.33
N LEU A 167 21.79 0.61 2.65
CA LEU A 167 20.56 0.47 1.88
C LEU A 167 20.85 0.87 0.44
N LYS A 168 20.18 0.17 -0.49
CA LYS A 168 20.10 0.66 -1.87
C LYS A 168 19.45 2.04 -1.87
N ASP A 169 19.93 2.91 -2.75
CA ASP A 169 19.47 4.29 -2.92
C ASP A 169 17.94 4.43 -2.93
N PHE A 170 17.25 3.56 -3.68
CA PHE A 170 15.78 3.58 -3.74
C PHE A 170 15.15 3.36 -2.35
N ASN A 171 15.59 2.33 -1.63
CA ASN A 171 15.07 2.00 -0.30
C ASN A 171 15.42 3.08 0.72
N GLN A 172 16.61 3.68 0.62
CA GLN A 172 17.00 4.79 1.50
C GLN A 172 16.06 5.99 1.32
N LEU A 173 15.80 6.39 0.07
CA LEU A 173 14.87 7.48 -0.25
C LEU A 173 13.43 7.18 0.21
N GLU A 174 12.92 5.98 -0.08
CA GLU A 174 11.59 5.54 0.35
C GLU A 174 11.46 5.61 1.88
N TYR A 175 12.45 5.07 2.60
CA TYR A 175 12.41 4.95 4.06
C TYR A 175 12.58 6.29 4.77
N LEU A 176 13.37 7.21 4.24
CA LEU A 176 13.46 8.58 4.76
C LEU A 176 12.13 9.34 4.59
N TYR A 177 11.45 9.16 3.45
CA TYR A 177 10.13 9.72 3.22
C TYR A 177 9.07 9.15 4.18
N LEU A 178 9.03 7.82 4.32
CA LEU A 178 8.11 7.16 5.26
C LEU A 178 8.38 7.56 6.71
N ALA A 179 9.65 7.63 7.12
CA ALA A 179 10.03 8.08 8.46
C ALA A 179 9.55 9.51 8.74
N THR A 180 9.63 10.40 7.74
CA THR A 180 9.08 11.75 7.82
C THR A 180 7.58 11.73 8.11
N ASN A 181 6.82 10.98 7.31
CA ASN A 181 5.37 10.92 7.40
C ASN A 181 4.90 10.28 8.72
N TYR A 182 5.48 9.13 9.08
CA TYR A 182 5.08 8.40 10.29
C TYR A 182 5.49 9.12 11.57
N HIS A 183 6.65 9.79 11.61
CA HIS A 183 6.96 10.66 12.74
C HIS A 183 5.95 11.80 12.87
N ARG A 184 5.53 12.42 11.75
CA ARG A 184 4.52 13.48 11.80
C ARG A 184 3.19 12.97 12.34
N GLN A 185 2.70 11.85 11.80
CA GLN A 185 1.45 11.23 12.22
C GLN A 185 1.47 10.80 13.69
N LEU A 186 2.63 10.36 14.20
CA LEU A 186 2.80 10.02 15.62
C LEU A 186 3.00 11.26 16.53
N GLY A 187 2.93 12.47 15.98
CA GLY A 187 3.10 13.74 16.70
C GLY A 187 4.54 14.05 17.10
N LYS A 188 5.53 13.35 16.51
CA LYS A 188 6.97 13.56 16.74
C LYS A 188 7.51 14.55 15.71
N ILE A 189 7.02 15.80 15.78
CA ILE A 189 7.25 16.87 14.79
C ILE A 189 8.75 17.09 14.52
N GLU A 190 9.56 17.29 15.56
CA GLU A 190 11.00 17.55 15.41
C GLU A 190 11.74 16.39 14.71
N LYS A 191 11.33 15.15 14.99
CA LYS A 191 11.89 13.98 14.30
C LYS A 191 11.48 13.96 12.84
N SER A 192 10.21 14.26 12.55
CA SER A 192 9.72 14.39 11.17
C SER A 192 10.53 15.44 10.41
N ASP A 193 10.73 16.63 10.97
CA ASP A 193 11.52 17.69 10.35
C ASP A 193 12.98 17.26 10.12
N SER A 194 13.58 16.55 11.07
CA SER A 194 14.94 16.01 10.90
C SER A 194 15.04 15.00 9.76
N TYR A 195 14.09 14.07 9.64
CA TYR A 195 14.05 13.10 8.54
C TYR A 195 13.74 13.74 7.19
N MET A 196 12.90 14.79 7.18
CA MET A 196 12.62 15.60 6.00
C MET A 196 13.89 16.26 5.46
N LEU A 197 14.69 16.90 6.33
CA LEU A 197 15.97 17.50 5.94
C LEU A 197 16.95 16.45 5.39
N LYS A 198 17.02 15.27 6.03
CA LYS A 198 17.84 14.15 5.55
C LYS A 198 17.38 13.68 4.16
N LEU A 199 16.08 13.57 3.92
CA LEU A 199 15.54 13.20 2.61
C LEU A 199 15.95 14.22 1.54
N ILE A 200 15.77 15.51 1.81
CA ILE A 200 16.12 16.59 0.88
C ILE A 200 17.61 16.55 0.54
N GLU A 201 18.47 16.38 1.55
CA GLU A 201 19.92 16.24 1.34
C GLU A 201 20.27 14.98 0.53
N THR A 202 19.65 13.85 0.86
CA THR A 202 19.87 12.57 0.14
C THR A 202 19.44 12.70 -1.32
N ILE A 203 18.29 13.30 -1.61
CA ILE A 203 17.83 13.57 -2.98
C ILE A 203 18.85 14.40 -3.76
N LYS A 204 19.38 15.47 -3.15
CA LYS A 204 20.34 16.37 -3.79
C LYS A 204 21.67 15.69 -4.08
N ASN A 205 22.13 14.85 -3.17
CA ASN A 205 23.45 14.22 -3.24
C ASN A 205 23.45 12.87 -3.98
N ASN A 206 22.27 12.27 -4.20
CA ASN A 206 22.15 11.01 -4.90
C ASN A 206 22.40 11.19 -6.41
N SER A 207 23.51 10.62 -6.88
CA SER A 207 23.95 10.69 -8.29
C SER A 207 23.37 9.58 -9.18
N ASN A 208 22.39 8.81 -8.69
CA ASN A 208 21.77 7.75 -9.48
C ASN A 208 20.69 8.35 -10.40
N ASP A 209 21.04 8.49 -11.68
CA ASP A 209 20.16 9.08 -12.70
C ASP A 209 18.91 8.22 -12.99
N GLU A 210 18.97 6.90 -12.76
CA GLU A 210 17.81 6.01 -12.91
C GLU A 210 16.69 6.37 -11.92
N LEU A 211 17.04 7.01 -10.80
CA LEU A 211 16.10 7.42 -9.77
C LEU A 211 15.59 8.85 -9.96
N GLN A 212 15.94 9.57 -11.03
CA GLN A 212 15.56 10.97 -11.18
C GLN A 212 14.05 11.20 -11.10
N GLY A 213 13.25 10.37 -11.77
CA GLY A 213 11.79 10.47 -11.69
C GLY A 213 11.24 10.24 -10.29
N TYR A 214 11.86 9.34 -9.52
CA TYR A 214 11.45 9.07 -8.13
C TYR A 214 11.88 10.19 -7.18
N LYS A 215 13.09 10.73 -7.37
CA LYS A 215 13.59 11.92 -6.65
C LYS A 215 12.68 13.13 -6.87
N ASP A 216 12.28 13.39 -8.11
CA ASP A 216 11.35 14.48 -8.45
C ASP A 216 9.97 14.26 -7.84
N TYR A 217 9.51 13.00 -7.83
CA TYR A 217 8.25 12.62 -7.22
C TYR A 217 8.25 12.85 -5.70
N LEU A 218 9.26 12.35 -4.98
CA LEU A 218 9.38 12.57 -3.54
C LEU A 218 9.57 14.04 -3.17
N SER A 219 10.31 14.80 -3.98
CA SER A 219 10.49 16.25 -3.77
C SER A 219 9.18 17.02 -3.84
N LYS A 220 8.21 16.56 -4.62
CA LYS A 220 6.86 17.14 -4.64
C LYS A 220 6.05 16.69 -3.43
N LEU A 221 6.10 15.41 -3.10
CA LEU A 221 5.30 14.86 -2.00
C LEU A 221 5.71 15.35 -0.62
N ILE A 222 7.01 15.60 -0.39
CA ILE A 222 7.51 16.00 0.93
C ILE A 222 6.93 17.34 1.40
N GLU A 223 6.49 18.20 0.47
CA GLU A 223 5.80 19.45 0.79
C GLU A 223 4.45 19.23 1.49
N ASP A 224 3.79 18.10 1.20
CA ASP A 224 2.52 17.73 1.82
C ASP A 224 2.72 17.23 3.25
N SER A 225 3.88 16.62 3.53
CA SER A 225 4.18 15.92 4.79
C SER A 225 4.07 16.82 6.02
N LYS A 226 4.28 18.14 5.87
CA LYS A 226 4.12 19.12 6.96
C LYS A 226 2.68 19.30 7.41
N TYR A 227 1.71 18.94 6.58
CA TYR A 227 0.28 19.05 6.85
C TYR A 227 -0.33 17.76 7.43
N ILE A 228 0.45 16.68 7.53
CA ILE A 228 0.00 15.46 8.20
C ILE A 228 -0.25 15.79 9.68
N LYS A 229 -1.44 15.43 10.17
CA LYS A 229 -1.85 15.70 11.55
C LYS A 229 -1.54 14.49 12.43
N LYS A 230 -1.40 14.74 13.73
CA LYS A 230 -1.23 13.68 14.71
C LYS A 230 -2.48 12.81 14.76
N GLY A 231 -2.29 11.50 14.64
CA GLY A 231 -3.37 10.50 14.67
C GLY A 231 -4.29 10.57 13.45
N GLY A 232 -5.31 9.71 13.44
CA GLY A 232 -6.30 9.66 12.37
C GLY A 232 -5.74 9.09 11.07
N VAL A 233 -6.16 9.68 9.95
CA VAL A 233 -5.76 9.29 8.59
C VAL A 233 -4.40 9.87 8.21
N LEU A 234 -3.60 9.15 7.42
CA LEU A 234 -2.29 9.64 7.01
C LEU A 234 -2.37 10.73 5.94
N ASN A 235 -3.39 10.66 5.08
CA ASN A 235 -3.62 11.62 4.02
C ASN A 235 -3.85 13.04 4.58
N PRO A 236 -2.97 14.02 4.30
CA PRO A 236 -3.12 15.36 4.83
C PRO A 236 -4.25 16.14 4.13
N THR A 237 -4.89 17.03 4.88
CA THR A 237 -5.70 18.09 4.28
C THR A 237 -4.77 19.22 3.88
N LEU A 238 -4.54 19.38 2.58
CA LEU A 238 -3.72 20.46 2.04
C LEU A 238 -4.49 21.79 2.15
N PRO A 239 -3.79 22.92 2.38
CA PRO A 239 -4.39 24.23 2.17
C PRO A 239 -4.94 24.30 0.75
N GLN A 240 -6.12 24.90 0.57
CA GLN A 240 -6.56 25.23 -0.78
C GLN A 240 -5.54 26.25 -1.31
N ASP A 241 -4.98 25.97 -2.49
CA ASP A 241 -4.25 27.00 -3.22
C ASP A 241 -5.24 28.14 -3.43
N ASP A 242 -5.01 29.27 -2.77
CA ASP A 242 -5.65 30.54 -3.13
C ASP A 242 -5.14 30.87 -4.54
N ALA A 243 -5.84 30.33 -5.54
CA ALA A 243 -5.53 30.48 -6.96
C ALA A 243 -5.73 31.92 -7.44
#